data_AF-A0A4Q7AEK0-F1
#
_entry.id   AF-A0A4Q7AEK0-F1
#
_cell.length_a   1.000
_cell.length_b   1.000
_cell.length_c   1.000
_cell.angle_alpha   90.00
_cell.angle_beta   90.00
_cell.angle_gamma   90.00
#
_symmetry.space_group_name_H-M   'P 1'
#
loop_
_entity.id
_entity.type
_entity.pdbx_description
1 polymer ?
#
loop_
_entity_poly.entity_id
_entity_poly.type
_entity_poly.pdbx_seq_one_letter_code
_entity_poly.pdbx_strand_id
1 'polypeptide(L)' 'MEASCFFSIHYLLAHWGYGSRHDGEKYELQLCEKCFFYALETLKKKRVDEFMFDENFEPSTLDGFGLK' A
#
# COMPACT_ATOMS: atom_id res chain seq x y z
N MET A 1 -7.10 -10.29 21.09
CA MET A 1 -6.36 -10.02 19.84
C MET A 1 -5.37 -11.16 19.72
N GLU A 2 -5.80 -12.19 18.99
CA GLU A 2 -5.29 -13.57 19.06
C GLU A 2 -3.93 -13.75 18.38
N ALA A 3 -3.21 -14.77 18.82
CA ALA A 3 -1.80 -15.09 18.65
C ALA A 3 -1.36 -15.48 17.22
N SER A 4 -1.95 -14.93 16.16
CA SER A 4 -1.62 -15.25 14.77
C SER A 4 -0.49 -14.41 14.16
N CYS A 5 0.04 -13.42 14.88
CA CYS A 5 1.02 -12.48 14.35
C CYS A 5 2.48 -12.97 14.33
N PHE A 6 2.77 -14.21 14.78
CA PHE A 6 4.15 -14.66 15.01
C PHE A 6 4.88 -15.24 13.78
N PHE A 7 4.18 -15.55 12.67
CA PHE A 7 4.80 -16.28 11.55
C PHE A 7 5.16 -15.43 10.33
N SER A 8 4.52 -14.27 10.16
CA SER A 8 4.71 -13.41 8.98
C SER A 8 4.67 -11.93 9.40
N ILE A 9 5.77 -11.22 9.21
CA ILE A 9 5.85 -9.77 9.45
C ILE A 9 6.01 -9.03 8.13
N HIS A 10 5.16 -8.03 7.90
CA HIS A 10 5.18 -7.19 6.70
C HIS A 10 5.47 -5.75 7.09
N TYR A 11 6.10 -5.01 6.19
CA TYR A 11 6.50 -3.61 6.42
C TYR A 11 5.88 -2.71 5.36
N LEU A 12 5.25 -1.63 5.80
CA LEU A 12 4.91 -0.49 4.96
C LEU A 12 5.82 0.68 5.32
N LEU A 13 6.72 1.01 4.38
CA LEU A 13 7.73 2.05 4.53
C LEU A 13 7.35 3.26 3.67
N ALA A 14 7.48 4.45 4.24
CA ALA A 14 7.28 5.69 3.50
C ALA A 14 8.42 6.65 3.82
N HIS A 15 9.17 7.02 2.79
CA HIS A 15 10.26 7.99 2.85
C HIS A 15 9.99 9.08 1.82
N TRP A 16 9.91 10.33 2.27
CA TRP A 16 9.76 11.46 1.36
C TRP A 16 11.09 12.18 1.17
N GLY A 17 11.31 12.59 -0.08
CA GLY A 17 12.46 13.40 -0.45
C GLY A 17 12.25 14.89 -0.16
N TYR A 18 13.36 15.61 -0.28
CA TYR A 18 13.42 17.07 -0.13
C TYR A 18 12.38 17.78 -1.00
N GLY A 19 11.65 18.73 -0.43
CA GLY A 19 10.65 19.55 -1.13
C GLY A 19 9.25 18.96 -1.24
N SER A 20 8.99 17.78 -0.64
CA SER A 20 7.62 17.28 -0.50
C SER A 20 6.88 17.94 0.68
N ARG A 21 5.54 17.84 0.73
CA ARG A 21 4.76 18.30 1.89
C ARG A 21 5.16 17.60 3.20
N HIS A 22 5.67 16.38 3.12
CA HIS A 22 6.09 15.54 4.25
C HIS A 22 7.62 15.40 4.27
N ASP A 23 8.34 16.42 3.81
CA ASP A 23 9.80 16.41 3.75
C ASP A 23 10.42 16.08 5.11
N GLY A 24 11.35 15.13 5.11
CA GLY A 24 12.02 14.61 6.31
C GLY A 24 11.21 13.60 7.12
N GLU A 25 9.92 13.43 6.87
CA GLU A 25 9.12 12.41 7.57
C GLU A 25 9.49 10.99 7.10
N LYS A 26 9.41 10.05 8.03
CA LYS A 26 9.60 8.62 7.77
C LYS A 26 8.58 7.84 8.57
N TYR A 27 7.89 6.91 7.92
CA TYR A 27 7.02 5.96 8.61
C TYR A 27 7.48 4.55 8.33
N GLU A 28 7.45 3.73 9.38
CA GLU A 28 7.61 2.30 9.32
C GLU A 28 6.46 1.67 10.09
N LEU A 29 5.56 0.99 9.38
CA LEU A 29 4.45 0.26 9.98
C LEU A 29 4.67 -1.23 9.82
N GLN A 30 4.67 -1.95 10.93
CA GLN A 30 4.64 -3.41 10.96
C GLN A 30 3.19 -3.88 10.89
N LEU A 31 2.90 -4.73 9.90
CA LEU A 31 1.57 -5.22 9.60
C LEU A 31 1.57 -6.76 9.72
N CYS A 32 0.56 -7.30 10.39
CA CYS A 32 0.24 -8.72 10.23
C CYS A 32 -0.28 -8.98 8.81
N GLU A 33 -0.32 -10.24 8.39
CA GLU A 33 -0.78 -10.64 7.05
C GLU A 33 -2.15 -10.05 6.68
N LYS A 34 -3.12 -10.13 7.61
CA LYS A 34 -4.46 -9.56 7.39
C LYS A 34 -4.43 -8.04 7.19
N CYS A 35 -3.65 -7.33 7.99
CA CYS A 35 -3.51 -5.88 7.87
C CYS A 35 -2.80 -5.48 6.57
N PHE A 36 -1.82 -6.28 6.13
CA PHE A 36 -1.13 -6.06 4.87
C PHE A 36 -2.09 -6.15 3.68
N PHE A 37 -2.87 -7.23 3.57
CA PHE A 37 -3.83 -7.39 2.47
C PHE A 37 -4.96 -6.35 2.53
N TYR A 38 -5.42 -5.99 3.74
CA TYR A 38 -6.39 -4.90 3.89
C TYR A 38 -5.85 -3.57 3.34
N ALA A 39 -4.61 -3.21 3.68
CA ALA A 39 -3.96 -2.02 3.17
C ALA A 39 -3.79 -2.09 1.64
N LEU A 40 -3.34 -3.24 1.12
CA LEU A 40 -3.14 -3.46 -0.31
C LEU A 40 -4.43 -3.26 -1.11
N GLU A 41 -5.53 -3.88 -0.70
CA GLU A 41 -6.83 -3.75 -1.36
C GLU A 41 -7.39 -2.32 -1.27
N THR A 42 -7.16 -1.64 -0.14
CA THR A 42 -7.54 -0.22 0.01
C THR A 42 -6.77 0.66 -0.97
N LEU A 43 -5.47 0.42 -1.15
CA LEU A 43 -4.64 1.16 -2.10
C LEU A 43 -5.04 0.90 -3.55
N LYS A 44 -5.31 -0.37 -3.92
CA LYS A 44 -5.82 -0.73 -5.25
C LYS A 44 -7.12 0.01 -5.53
N LYS A 45 -8.09 -0.05 -4.61
CA LYS A 45 -9.37 0.64 -4.75
C LYS A 45 -9.19 2.14 -4.92
N LYS A 46 -8.36 2.79 -4.09
CA LYS A 46 -8.08 4.23 -4.25
C LYS A 46 -7.52 4.55 -5.62
N ARG A 47 -6.62 3.72 -6.15
CA ARG A 47 -6.07 3.92 -7.50
C ARG A 47 -7.15 3.76 -8.57
N VAL A 48 -8.04 2.77 -8.44
CA VAL A 48 -9.21 2.69 -9.32
C VAL A 48 -10.05 3.95 -9.22
N ASP A 49 -10.40 4.40 -8.02
CA ASP A 49 -11.26 5.57 -7.80
C ASP A 49 -10.62 6.86 -8.38
N GLU A 50 -9.29 7.03 -8.28
CA GLU A 50 -8.60 8.21 -8.84
C GLU A 50 -8.48 8.17 -10.37
N PHE A 51 -8.29 6.99 -10.97
CA PHE A 51 -8.03 6.85 -12.39
C PHE A 51 -9.21 6.27 -13.18
N MET A 52 -10.39 6.08 -12.57
CA MET A 52 -11.54 5.44 -13.24
C MET A 52 -12.05 6.19 -14.48
N PHE A 53 -11.73 7.48 -14.61
CA PHE A 53 -12.08 8.30 -15.76
C PHE A 53 -10.91 8.54 -16.72
N ASP A 54 -9.73 7.99 -16.44
CA ASP A 54 -8.58 8.06 -17.33
C ASP A 54 -8.72 6.97 -18.42
N GLU A 55 -8.81 7.38 -19.68
CA GLU A 55 -8.94 6.47 -20.83
C GLU A 55 -7.75 5.53 -21.00
N ASN A 56 -6.61 5.84 -20.40
CA ASN A 56 -5.40 5.01 -20.43
C ASN A 56 -5.27 4.09 -19.21
N PHE A 57 -6.19 4.16 -18.26
CA PHE A 57 -6.14 3.34 -17.06
C PHE A 57 -6.77 1.97 -17.29
N GLU A 58 -5.92 0.94 -17.25
CA GLU A 58 -6.36 -0.46 -17.30
C GLU A 58 -6.39 -1.07 -15.90
N PRO A 59 -7.57 -1.46 -15.36
CA PRO A 59 -7.68 -2.05 -14.02
C PRO A 59 -6.85 -3.34 -13.83
N SER A 60 -6.62 -4.10 -14.90
CA SER A 60 -5.79 -5.31 -14.93
C SER A 60 -4.34 -5.06 -14.51
N THR A 61 -3.84 -3.82 -14.66
CA THR A 61 -2.50 -3.45 -14.18
C THR A 61 -2.36 -3.55 -12.66
N LEU A 62 -3.47 -3.66 -11.92
CA LEU A 62 -3.48 -3.80 -10.46
C LEU A 62 -3.30 -5.24 -9.96
N ASP A 63 -3.43 -6.25 -10.82
CA ASP A 63 -3.29 -7.65 -10.41
C ASP A 63 -1.85 -7.96 -9.97
N GLY A 64 -0.87 -7.27 -10.54
CA GLY A 64 0.53 -7.29 -10.14
C GLY A 64 0.92 -6.24 -9.09
N PHE A 65 -0.04 -5.47 -8.56
CA PHE A 65 0.28 -4.34 -7.69
C PHE A 65 0.93 -4.80 -6.39
N GLY A 66 2.19 -4.38 -6.18
CA GLY A 66 2.99 -4.76 -5.01
C GLY A 66 3.72 -6.10 -5.15
N LEU A 67 3.56 -6.81 -6.26
CA LEU A 67 4.35 -8.01 -6.57
C LEU A 67 5.65 -7.59 -7.31
N LYS A 68 6.80 -8.08 -6.84
CA LYS A 68 8.12 -7.92 -7.47
C LYS A 68 8.77 -9.28 -7.67
#